data_AF-A0A9W6K3Z8-F1
#
_entry.id   AF-A0A9W6K3Z8-F1
#
_cell.length_a   1.000
_cell.length_b   1.000
_cell.length_c   1.000
_cell.angle_alpha   90.00
_cell.angle_beta   90.00
_cell.angle_gamma   90.00
#
_symmetry.space_group_name_H-M   'P 1'
#
loop_
_entity.id
_entity.type
_entity.pdbx_description
1 polymer ?
#
loop_
_entity_poly.entity_id
_entity_poly.type
_entity_poly.pdbx_seq_one_letter_code
_entity_poly.pdbx_strand_id
1 'polypeptide(L)' 'MHNPFQLLTEAFHPQYRVNLSIERLDGSIMLTLSEEQNVVAKRLISPAQRNDETRMRNVIRSLQQRIELEHAAV' A
#
# COMPACT_ATOMS: atom_id res chain seq x y z
N MET A 1 11.19 10.05 -13.66
CA MET A 1 10.63 10.48 -12.37
C MET A 1 9.85 9.32 -11.79
N HIS A 2 10.11 8.93 -10.55
CA HIS A 2 9.43 7.80 -9.94
C HIS A 2 8.19 8.27 -9.18
N ASN A 3 7.00 7.79 -9.56
CA ASN A 3 5.76 8.15 -8.88
C ASN A 3 5.39 7.06 -7.86
N PRO A 4 5.45 7.35 -6.54
CA PRO A 4 5.17 6.37 -5.50
C PRO A 4 3.73 5.84 -5.54
N PHE A 5 2.78 6.63 -6.03
CA PHE A 5 1.40 6.18 -6.19
C PHE A 5 1.28 5.16 -7.32
N GLN A 6 2.02 5.36 -8.40
CA GLN A 6 2.07 4.41 -9.51
C GLN A 6 2.68 3.08 -9.07
N LEU A 7 3.76 3.09 -8.28
CA LEU A 7 4.32 1.87 -7.70
C LEU A 7 3.30 1.08 -6.88
N LEU A 8 2.58 1.75 -5.97
CA LEU A 8 1.58 1.10 -5.12
C LEU A 8 0.45 0.52 -5.96
N THR A 9 -0.03 1.29 -6.94
CA THR A 9 -1.09 0.82 -7.84
C THR A 9 -0.62 -0.38 -8.66
N GLU A 10 0.54 -0.32 -9.31
CA GLU A 10 1.08 -1.44 -10.11
C GLU A 10 1.31 -2.69 -9.28
N ALA A 11 1.75 -2.55 -8.02
CA ALA A 11 2.02 -3.67 -7.14
C ALA A 11 0.75 -4.41 -6.66
N PHE A 12 -0.40 -3.72 -6.56
CA PHE A 12 -1.59 -4.27 -5.89
C PHE A 12 -2.85 -4.31 -6.76
N HIS A 13 -2.98 -3.44 -7.77
CA HIS A 13 -4.15 -3.38 -8.65
C HIS A 13 -4.48 -4.70 -9.38
N PRO A 14 -3.52 -5.59 -9.71
CA PRO A 14 -3.87 -6.88 -10.31
C PRO A 14 -4.76 -7.78 -9.43
N GLN A 15 -4.75 -7.58 -8.12
CA GLN A 15 -5.45 -8.46 -7.15
C GLN A 15 -6.42 -7.70 -6.25
N TYR A 16 -6.19 -6.41 -6.00
CA TYR A 16 -6.94 -5.64 -5.01
C TYR A 16 -7.43 -4.32 -5.61
N ARG A 17 -8.58 -3.85 -5.13
CA ARG A 17 -8.96 -2.45 -5.28
C ARG A 17 -8.02 -1.60 -4.42
N VAL A 18 -7.33 -0.66 -5.07
CA VAL A 18 -6.36 0.24 -4.43
C VAL A 18 -7.03 1.58 -4.16
N ASN A 19 -7.16 1.96 -2.89
CA ASN A 19 -7.58 3.29 -2.49
C ASN A 19 -6.43 4.02 -1.78
N LEU A 20 -6.21 5.27 -2.19
CA LEU A 20 -5.19 6.15 -1.64
C LEU A 20 -5.88 7.43 -1.18
N SER A 21 -5.79 7.74 0.11
CA SER A 21 -6.37 8.94 0.70
C SER A 21 -5.33 9.72 1.50
N ILE A 22 -5.46 11.05 1.53
CA ILE A 22 -4.63 11.91 2.38
C ILE A 22 -5.26 11.92 3.77
N GLU A 23 -4.51 11.47 4.77
CA GLU A 23 -5.01 11.36 6.15
C GLU A 23 -4.59 12.53 7.03
N ARG A 24 -3.50 13.21 6.66
CA ARG A 24 -2.84 14.19 7.51
C ARG A 24 -2.32 15.37 6.69
N LEU A 25 -2.28 16.53 7.34
CA LEU A 25 -1.73 17.77 6.76
C LEU A 25 -0.24 17.66 6.45
N ASP A 26 0.47 16.70 7.06
CA ASP A 26 1.88 16.42 6.75
C ASP A 26 2.08 15.74 5.38
N GLY A 27 0.99 15.36 4.71
CA GLY A 27 1.02 14.67 3.41
C GLY A 27 1.17 13.15 3.51
N SER A 28 1.02 12.57 4.71
CA SER A 28 0.86 11.12 4.88
C SER A 28 -0.38 10.63 4.16
N ILE A 29 -0.27 9.45 3.56
CA ILE A 29 -1.36 8.82 2.81
C ILE A 29 -1.74 7.50 3.47
N MET A 30 -3.03 7.16 3.47
CA MET A 30 -3.49 5.81 3.76
C MET A 30 -3.64 5.04 2.46
N LEU A 31 -2.96 3.91 2.38
CA LEU A 31 -3.25 2.87 1.42
C LEU A 31 -4.29 1.94 2.04
N THR A 32 -5.41 1.74 1.36
CA THR A 32 -6.38 0.68 1.66
C THR A 32 -6.43 -0.29 0.48
N LEU A 33 -6.22 -1.56 0.78
CA LEU A 33 -6.36 -2.68 -0.15
C LEU A 33 -7.62 -3.47 0.23
N SER A 34 -8.50 -3.68 -0.73
CA SER A 34 -9.78 -4.35 -0.52
C SER A 34 -10.15 -5.24 -1.69
N GLU A 35 -10.86 -6.33 -1.41
CA GLU A 35 -11.57 -7.10 -2.43
C GLU A 35 -13.01 -6.59 -2.53
N GLU A 36 -13.95 -7.41 -2.99
CA GLU A 36 -15.32 -6.96 -3.21
C GLU A 36 -16.05 -6.53 -1.93
N GLN A 37 -15.87 -7.27 -0.84
CA GLN A 37 -16.65 -7.06 0.39
C GLN A 37 -15.78 -6.88 1.66
N ASN A 38 -14.47 -7.03 1.56
CA ASN A 38 -13.56 -6.98 2.71
C ASN A 38 -12.42 -5.99 2.48
N VAL A 39 -11.85 -5.50 3.58
CA VAL A 39 -10.56 -4.79 3.56
C VAL A 39 -9.49 -5.80 3.93
N VAL A 40 -8.56 -6.05 3.02
CA VAL A 40 -7.44 -6.99 3.18
C VAL A 40 -6.31 -6.33 3.96
N ALA A 41 -6.01 -5.06 3.67
CA ALA A 41 -4.95 -4.34 4.38
C ALA A 41 -5.20 -2.83 4.43
N LYS A 42 -4.70 -2.21 5.50
CA LYS A 42 -4.56 -0.76 5.61
C LYS A 42 -3.13 -0.41 6.02
N ARG A 43 -2.54 0.59 5.36
CA ARG A 43 -1.19 1.05 5.66
C ARG A 43 -1.09 2.56 5.56
N LEU A 44 -0.77 3.19 6.68
CA LEU A 44 -0.31 4.57 6.68
C LEU A 44 1.11 4.64 6.12
N ILE A 45 1.32 5.55 5.17
CA ILE A 45 2.60 5.79 4.50
C ILE A 45 2.97 7.25 4.74
N SER A 46 4.08 7.45 5.43
CA SER A 46 4.63 8.78 5.73
C SER A 46 5.21 9.46 4.48
N PRO A 47 5.37 10.79 4.47
CA PRO A 47 6.07 11.50 3.40
C PRO A 47 7.49 10.98 3.16
N ALA A 48 8.21 10.60 4.22
CA ALA A 48 9.56 10.05 4.11
C ALA A 48 9.58 8.69 3.39
N GLN A 49 8.55 7.86 3.54
CA GLN A 49 8.41 6.60 2.79
C GLN A 49 7.91 6.85 1.38
N ARG A 50 7.00 7.80 1.20
CA ARG A 50 6.42 8.17 -0.10
C ARG A 50 7.45 8.76 -1.05
N ASN A 51 8.30 9.65 -0.55
CA ASN A 51 9.23 10.40 -1.38
C ASN A 51 10.56 9.66 -1.65
N ASP A 52 10.72 8.43 -1.14
CA ASP A 52 11.91 7.59 -1.27
C ASP A 52 11.52 6.24 -1.89
N GLU A 53 12.00 5.99 -3.11
CA GLU A 53 11.66 4.79 -3.87
C GLU A 53 12.06 3.49 -3.14
N THR A 54 13.25 3.46 -2.52
CA THR A 54 13.72 2.27 -1.81
C THR A 54 12.84 1.98 -0.61
N ARG A 55 12.46 3.01 0.16
CA ARG A 55 11.53 2.87 1.28
C ARG A 55 10.15 2.44 0.81
N MET A 56 9.66 2.98 -0.30
CA MET A 56 8.37 2.57 -0.87
C MET A 56 8.39 1.09 -1.28
N ARG A 57 9.44 0.62 -1.96
CA ARG A 57 9.60 -0.80 -2.32
C ARG A 57 9.64 -1.71 -1.10
N ASN A 58 10.25 -1.26 0.01
CA ASN A 58 10.23 -2.00 1.26
C ASN A 58 8.84 -2.05 1.90
N VAL A 59 8.05 -0.97 1.81
CA VAL A 59 6.65 -0.96 2.25
C VAL A 59 5.82 -1.95 1.44
N ILE A 60 5.98 -1.97 0.11
CA ILE A 60 5.27 -2.90 -0.78
C ILE A 60 5.60 -4.35 -0.40
N ARG A 61 6.89 -4.69 -0.29
CA ARG A 61 7.35 -6.03 0.07
C ARG A 61 6.80 -6.49 1.41
N SER A 62 6.87 -5.63 2.42
CA SER A 62 6.34 -5.94 3.76
C SER A 62 4.83 -6.19 3.76
N LEU A 63 4.08 -5.47 2.92
CA LEU A 63 2.64 -5.66 2.79
C LEU A 63 2.31 -6.96 2.07
N GLN A 64 2.98 -7.27 0.96
CA GLN A 64 2.79 -8.53 0.23
C GLN A 64 3.01 -9.74 1.15
N GLN A 65 4.13 -9.75 1.88
CA GLN A 65 4.45 -10.80 2.85
C GLN A 65 3.37 -10.94 3.94
N ARG A 66 2.88 -9.82 4.48
CA ARG A 66 1.82 -9.87 5.47
C ARG A 66 0.53 -10.45 4.90
N ILE A 67 0.12 -10.04 3.71
CA ILE A 67 -1.11 -10.53 3.07
C ILE A 67 -1.00 -12.02 2.74
N GLU A 68 0.14 -12.46 2.22
CA GLU A 68 0.42 -13.88 1.96
C GLU A 68 0.31 -14.72 3.24
N LEU A 69 0.81 -14.22 4.37
CA LEU A 69 0.70 -14.90 5.67
C LEU A 69 -0.75 -14.98 6.16
N GLU A 70 -1.54 -13.91 6.01
CA GLU A 70 -2.96 -13.92 6.39
C GLU A 70 -3.76 -14.90 5.50
N HIS A 71 -3.47 -14.98 4.20
CA HIS A 71 -4.12 -15.94 3.30
C HIS A 71 -3.72 -17.39 3.58
N ALA A 72 -2.49 -17.64 4.02
CA ALA A 72 -2.02 -18.99 4.36
C ALA A 72 -2.58 -19.51 5.71
N ALA A 73 -3.11 -18.62 6.55
CA ALA A 73 -3.67 -18.96 7.86
C ALA A 73 -5.16 -19.37 7.81
N VAL A 74 -5.78 -19.33 6.63
CA VAL A 74 -7.20 -19.65 6.36
C VAL A 74 -7.31 -20.98 5.62
#